data_AF-A0A0B6YKR4-F1
#
_entry.id   AF-A0A0B6YKR4-F1
#
_cell.length_a   1.000
_cell.length_b   1.000
_cell.length_c   1.000
_cell.angle_alpha   90.00
_cell.angle_beta   90.00
_cell.angle_gamma   90.00
#
_symmetry.space_group_name_H-M   'P 1'
#
loop_
_entity.id
_entity.type
_entity.pdbx_description
1 polymer ?
#
loop_
_entity_poly.entity_id
_entity_poly.type
_entity_poly.pdbx_seq_one_letter_code
_entity_poly.pdbx_strand_id
1 'polypeptide(L)'
;QIRWEESIIQFETQINNVVGDVFISAACVAYYGAFTAVYRQELVQGWTDRCLQLEIPVTLGMTLETVLADPFEIRQWNADGLPRDQVSVENAILVTRGRRWPLMIDPQEQANRWIRNRESKNGLKVIKLTDGHFLRTLENSIRIGMPVLME
;
A
#
# COMPACT_ATOMS: atom_id res chain seq x y z
N GLN A 1 16.77 3.56 -31.35
CA GLN A 1 16.54 5.01 -31.31
C GLN A 1 15.05 5.31 -31.10
N ILE A 2 14.16 4.76 -31.93
CA ILE A 2 12.69 4.87 -31.81
C ILE A 2 12.15 4.64 -30.39
N ARG A 3 12.52 3.53 -29.73
CA ARG A 3 12.07 3.23 -28.34
C ARG A 3 12.43 4.32 -27.31
N TRP A 4 13.59 4.95 -27.48
CA TRP A 4 14.05 6.01 -26.57
C TRP A 4 13.24 7.28 -26.78
N GLU A 5 12.97 7.65 -28.03
CA GLU A 5 12.14 8.80 -28.38
C GLU A 5 10.70 8.63 -27.88
N GLU A 6 10.12 7.44 -28.03
CA GLU A 6 8.80 7.10 -27.47
C GLU A 6 8.77 7.22 -25.94
N SER A 7 9.85 6.78 -25.27
CA SER A 7 9.94 6.87 -23.80
C SER A 7 10.01 8.32 -23.33
N ILE A 8 10.72 9.19 -24.06
CA ILE A 8 10.82 10.62 -23.72
C ILE A 8 9.43 11.28 -23.78
N ILE A 9 8.67 11.03 -24.85
CA ILE A 9 7.30 11.57 -25.01
C ILE A 9 6.38 11.09 -23.87
N GLN A 10 6.51 9.82 -23.48
CA GLN A 10 5.77 9.27 -22.35
C GLN A 10 6.17 9.93 -21.02
N PHE A 11 7.47 10.13 -20.79
CA PHE A 11 7.96 10.78 -19.58
C PHE A 11 7.56 12.24 -19.48
N GLU A 12 7.55 12.99 -20.59
CA GLU A 12 7.04 14.37 -20.60
C GLU A 12 5.56 14.41 -20.19
N THR A 13 4.76 13.48 -20.69
CA THR A 13 3.35 13.34 -20.30
C THR A 13 3.21 13.02 -18.80
N GLN A 14 4.01 12.07 -18.29
CA GLN A 14 3.99 11.69 -16.87
C GLN A 14 4.44 12.83 -15.95
N ILE A 15 5.45 13.60 -16.35
CA ILE A 15 5.92 14.77 -15.59
C ILE A 15 4.81 15.82 -15.48
N ASN A 16 4.06 16.05 -16.56
CA ASN A 16 2.94 16.99 -16.51
C ASN A 16 1.82 16.51 -15.57
N ASN A 17 1.53 15.21 -15.54
CA ASN A 17 0.46 14.63 -14.72
C ASN A 17 0.86 14.33 -13.27
N VAL A 18 2.15 14.42 -12.93
CA VAL A 18 2.70 13.96 -11.65
C VAL A 18 1.99 14.59 -10.44
N VAL A 19 1.58 15.86 -10.55
CA VAL A 19 0.94 16.59 -9.45
C VAL A 19 -0.42 15.98 -9.12
N GLY A 20 -1.26 15.71 -10.12
CA GLY A 20 -2.55 15.05 -9.93
C GLY A 20 -2.39 13.60 -9.47
N ASP A 21 -1.46 12.87 -10.08
CA ASP A 21 -1.23 11.45 -9.76
C ASP A 21 -0.73 11.26 -8.32
N VAL A 22 0.17 12.12 -7.85
CA VAL A 22 0.63 12.10 -6.45
C VAL A 22 -0.49 12.52 -5.50
N PHE A 23 -1.29 13.52 -5.85
CA PHE A 23 -2.43 13.96 -5.03
C PHE A 23 -3.44 12.83 -4.81
N ILE A 24 -3.89 12.18 -5.89
CA ILE A 24 -4.84 11.06 -5.81
C ILE A 24 -4.20 9.90 -5.03
N SER A 25 -2.94 9.55 -5.30
CA SER A 25 -2.26 8.49 -4.57
C SER A 25 -2.20 8.76 -3.06
N ALA A 26 -1.91 10.00 -2.67
CA ALA A 26 -1.89 10.41 -1.27
C ALA A 26 -3.30 10.32 -0.64
N ALA A 27 -4.34 10.71 -1.38
CA ALA A 27 -5.73 10.57 -0.94
C ALA A 27 -6.09 9.08 -0.74
N CYS A 28 -5.71 8.21 -1.67
CA CYS A 28 -5.90 6.77 -1.54
C CYS A 28 -5.24 6.23 -0.26
N VAL A 29 -3.96 6.55 -0.01
CA VAL A 29 -3.25 6.10 1.21
C VAL A 29 -3.89 6.64 2.49
N ALA A 30 -4.42 7.86 2.46
CA ALA A 30 -5.05 8.47 3.62
C ALA A 30 -6.44 7.87 3.94
N TYR A 31 -7.25 7.57 2.91
CA TYR A 31 -8.67 7.30 3.06
C TYR A 31 -9.10 5.85 2.75
N TYR A 32 -8.34 5.05 2.00
CA TYR A 32 -8.76 3.70 1.59
C TYR A 32 -9.05 2.73 2.74
N GLY A 33 -8.33 2.87 3.85
CA GLY A 33 -8.13 1.78 4.82
C GLY A 33 -9.40 1.08 5.31
N ALA A 34 -10.51 1.81 5.50
CA ALA A 34 -11.76 1.24 6.01
C ALA A 34 -12.78 0.87 4.93
N PHE A 35 -12.55 1.23 3.67
CA PHE A 35 -13.55 1.13 2.61
C PHE A 35 -13.39 -0.09 1.73
N THR A 36 -14.52 -0.54 1.15
CA THR A 36 -14.59 -1.64 0.19
C THR A 36 -14.05 -1.22 -1.18
N ALA A 37 -13.70 -2.21 -2.01
CA ALA A 37 -13.14 -1.97 -3.35
C ALA A 37 -14.04 -1.06 -4.22
N VAL A 38 -15.36 -1.29 -4.20
CA VAL A 38 -16.33 -0.51 -4.98
C VAL A 38 -16.31 0.96 -4.54
N TYR A 39 -16.35 1.21 -3.23
CA TYR A 39 -16.36 2.58 -2.71
C TYR A 39 -15.01 3.29 -2.97
N ARG A 40 -13.89 2.57 -2.91
CA ARG A 40 -12.58 3.11 -3.28
C ARG A 40 -12.55 3.60 -4.74
N GLN A 41 -13.14 2.83 -5.66
CA GLN A 41 -13.24 3.22 -7.07
C GLN A 41 -14.10 4.48 -7.25
N GLU A 42 -15.24 4.57 -6.56
CA GLU A 42 -16.09 5.77 -6.56
C GLU A 42 -15.35 7.01 -6.06
N LEU A 43 -14.57 6.88 -4.98
CA LEU A 43 -13.74 7.97 -4.46
C LEU A 43 -12.68 8.44 -5.46
N VAL A 44 -11.93 7.50 -6.06
CA VAL A 44 -10.91 7.84 -7.07
C VAL A 44 -11.53 8.51 -8.28
N GLN A 45 -12.67 8.02 -8.76
CA GLN A 45 -13.37 8.64 -9.87
C GLN A 45 -13.79 10.08 -9.52
N GLY A 46 -14.41 10.28 -8.35
CA GLY A 46 -14.82 11.62 -7.90
C GLY A 46 -13.65 12.59 -7.73
N TRP A 47 -12.50 12.13 -7.22
CA TRP A 47 -11.30 12.95 -7.11
C TRP A 47 -10.70 13.27 -8.49
N THR A 48 -10.68 12.30 -9.41
CA THR A 48 -10.20 12.50 -10.79
C THR A 48 -11.06 13.52 -11.52
N ASP A 49 -12.38 13.37 -11.46
CA ASP A 49 -13.34 14.30 -12.07
C ASP A 49 -13.15 15.71 -11.51
N ARG A 50 -12.90 15.83 -10.20
CA ARG A 50 -12.66 17.13 -9.56
C ARG A 50 -11.33 17.75 -9.99
N CYS A 51 -10.28 16.94 -10.17
CA CYS A 51 -9.00 17.43 -10.70
C CYS A 51 -9.17 17.98 -12.11
N LEU A 52 -9.90 17.26 -12.98
CA LEU A 52 -10.18 17.70 -14.36
C LEU A 52 -10.96 19.01 -14.39
N GLN A 53 -11.99 19.16 -13.54
CA GLN A 53 -12.75 20.42 -13.43
C GLN A 53 -11.91 21.62 -12.96
N LEU A 54 -10.85 21.35 -12.20
CA LEU A 54 -9.93 22.36 -11.69
C LEU A 54 -8.71 22.57 -12.61
N GLU A 55 -8.73 21.96 -13.79
CA GLU A 55 -7.62 22.00 -14.76
C GLU A 55 -6.29 21.48 -14.18
N ILE A 56 -6.37 20.56 -13.21
CA ILE A 56 -5.21 19.87 -12.64
C ILE A 56 -4.90 18.66 -13.54
N PRO A 57 -3.70 18.60 -14.15
CA PRO A 57 -3.31 17.48 -14.99
C PRO A 57 -3.20 16.19 -14.17
N VAL A 58 -3.84 15.13 -14.67
CA VAL A 58 -3.93 13.83 -14.02
C VAL A 58 -4.02 12.73 -15.07
N THR A 59 -3.43 11.58 -14.78
CA THR A 59 -3.52 10.42 -15.64
C THR A 59 -4.90 9.76 -15.50
N LEU A 60 -5.66 9.68 -16.60
CA LEU A 60 -6.96 9.02 -16.61
C LEU A 60 -6.80 7.51 -16.37
N GLY A 61 -7.58 6.97 -15.44
CA GLY A 61 -7.50 5.55 -15.07
C GLY A 61 -6.25 5.19 -14.27
N MET A 62 -5.61 6.16 -13.62
CA MET A 62 -4.51 5.91 -12.69
C MET A 62 -4.95 4.94 -11.58
N THR A 63 -4.05 4.03 -11.21
CA THR A 63 -4.23 3.15 -10.05
C THR A 63 -3.13 3.36 -9.02
N LEU A 64 -3.45 3.07 -7.76
CA LEU A 64 -2.48 3.16 -6.66
C LEU A 64 -1.23 2.30 -6.92
N GLU A 65 -1.44 1.14 -7.55
CA GLU A 65 -0.37 0.22 -7.94
C GLU A 65 0.59 0.88 -8.93
N THR A 66 0.09 1.56 -9.96
CA THR A 66 0.94 2.19 -10.99
C THR A 66 1.84 3.30 -10.48
N VAL A 67 1.50 3.91 -9.34
CA VAL A 67 2.23 5.06 -8.79
C VAL A 67 3.08 4.69 -7.57
N LEU A 68 2.60 3.82 -6.68
CA LEU A 68 3.25 3.55 -5.39
C LEU A 68 3.89 2.17 -5.27
N ALA A 69 3.62 1.26 -6.21
CA ALA A 69 4.11 -0.10 -6.15
C ALA A 69 5.19 -0.38 -7.21
N ASP A 70 6.22 -1.10 -6.79
CA ASP A 70 7.24 -1.62 -7.69
C ASP A 70 6.88 -3.07 -8.11
N PRO A 71 6.92 -3.43 -9.41
CA PRO A 71 6.56 -4.78 -9.86
C PRO A 71 7.42 -5.90 -9.28
N PHE A 72 8.65 -5.62 -8.84
CA PHE A 72 9.48 -6.58 -8.11
C PHE A 72 8.99 -6.74 -6.66
N GLU A 73 8.64 -5.65 -5.96
CA GLU A 73 8.04 -5.74 -4.62
C GLU A 73 6.73 -6.53 -4.62
N ILE A 74 5.83 -6.29 -5.59
CA ILE A 74 4.57 -7.04 -5.71
C ILE A 74 4.85 -8.53 -5.89
N ARG A 75 5.84 -8.89 -6.72
CA ARG A 75 6.25 -10.29 -6.90
C ARG A 75 6.77 -10.90 -5.60
N GLN A 76 7.54 -10.13 -4.82
CA GLN A 76 8.00 -10.59 -3.52
C GLN A 76 6.82 -10.81 -2.56
N TRP A 77 5.86 -9.88 -2.48
CA TRP A 77 4.68 -10.04 -1.64
C TRP A 77 3.87 -11.29 -2.00
N ASN A 78 3.71 -11.55 -3.30
CA ASN A 78 3.06 -12.76 -3.79
C ASN A 78 3.83 -14.04 -3.39
N ALA A 79 5.16 -14.00 -3.42
CA ALA A 79 6.00 -15.10 -2.95
C ALA A 79 5.87 -15.31 -1.42
N ASP A 80 5.66 -14.22 -0.68
CA ASP A 80 5.42 -14.24 0.77
C ASP A 80 3.97 -14.66 1.11
N GLY A 81 3.12 -14.89 0.11
CA GLY A 81 1.76 -15.41 0.28
C GLY A 81 0.63 -14.39 0.19
N LEU A 82 0.90 -13.16 -0.25
CA LEU A 82 -0.14 -12.19 -0.60
C LEU A 82 -0.95 -12.71 -1.81
N PRO A 83 -2.28 -12.63 -1.79
CA PRO A 83 -3.09 -12.89 -2.98
C PRO A 83 -2.80 -11.89 -4.12
N ARG A 84 -3.03 -12.34 -5.36
CA ARG A 84 -2.74 -11.56 -6.58
C ARG A 84 -3.88 -10.64 -7.03
N ASP A 85 -4.94 -10.51 -6.24
CA ASP A 85 -6.03 -9.60 -6.56
C ASP A 85 -5.66 -8.15 -6.25
N GLN A 86 -6.31 -7.22 -6.96
CA GLN A 86 -6.01 -5.80 -6.85
C GLN A 86 -6.20 -5.25 -5.43
N VAL A 87 -7.21 -5.73 -4.68
CA VAL A 87 -7.50 -5.24 -3.33
C VAL A 87 -6.39 -5.64 -2.37
N SER A 88 -5.88 -6.87 -2.49
CA SER A 88 -4.75 -7.37 -1.71
C SER A 88 -3.48 -6.57 -1.98
N VAL A 89 -3.18 -6.26 -3.25
CA VAL A 89 -2.04 -5.42 -3.63
C VAL A 89 -2.18 -4.00 -3.06
N GLU A 90 -3.36 -3.38 -3.21
CA GLU A 90 -3.64 -2.07 -2.62
C GLU A 90 -3.45 -2.07 -1.10
N ASN A 91 -3.97 -3.08 -0.40
CA ASN A 91 -3.81 -3.20 1.04
C ASN A 91 -2.33 -3.38 1.44
N ALA A 92 -1.55 -4.13 0.66
CA ALA A 92 -0.11 -4.26 0.89
C ALA A 92 0.63 -2.91 0.71
N ILE A 93 0.22 -2.09 -0.26
CA ILE A 93 0.73 -0.71 -0.40
C ILE A 93 0.38 0.11 0.84
N LEU A 94 -0.85 0.04 1.34
CA LEU A 94 -1.26 0.77 2.56
C LEU A 94 -0.44 0.37 3.78
N VAL A 95 -0.18 -0.92 3.95
CA VAL A 95 0.64 -1.47 5.05
C VAL A 95 2.09 -1.01 4.97
N THR A 96 2.66 -0.93 3.77
CA THR A 96 4.08 -0.64 3.55
C THR A 96 4.40 0.84 3.39
N ARG A 97 3.46 1.65 2.89
CA ARG A 97 3.62 3.10 2.66
C ARG A 97 2.91 3.95 3.71
N GLY A 98 2.01 3.36 4.50
CA GLY A 98 1.32 4.04 5.58
C GLY A 98 2.27 4.52 6.66
N ARG A 99 2.11 5.77 7.11
CA ARG A 99 2.91 6.33 8.22
C ARG A 99 2.41 5.89 9.60
N ARG A 100 1.17 5.38 9.67
CA ARG A 100 0.52 4.87 10.89
C ARG A 100 0.63 3.36 10.91
N TRP A 101 0.67 2.78 12.10
CA TRP A 101 0.67 1.33 12.26
C TRP A 101 -0.66 0.75 11.74
N PRO A 102 -0.65 -0.18 10.79
CA PRO A 102 -1.87 -0.68 10.17
C PRO A 102 -2.63 -1.59 11.12
N LEU A 103 -3.94 -1.37 11.23
CA LEU A 103 -4.88 -2.30 11.86
C LEU A 103 -5.51 -3.14 10.74
N MET A 104 -5.21 -4.43 10.71
CA MET A 104 -5.70 -5.35 9.68
C MET A 104 -7.01 -6.02 10.16
N ILE A 105 -8.08 -5.85 9.39
CA ILE A 105 -9.33 -6.59 9.59
C ILE A 105 -9.30 -7.80 8.64
N ASP A 106 -8.90 -8.95 9.17
CA ASP A 106 -8.54 -10.13 8.38
C ASP A 106 -9.25 -11.40 8.88
N PRO A 107 -10.51 -11.63 8.50
CA PRO A 107 -11.27 -12.81 8.93
C PRO A 107 -10.74 -14.12 8.32
N GLN A 108 -9.90 -14.07 7.29
CA GLN A 108 -9.36 -15.24 6.59
C GLN A 108 -7.89 -15.52 6.91
N GLU A 109 -7.30 -14.79 7.85
CA GLU A 109 -5.90 -14.88 8.26
C GLU A 109 -4.90 -14.82 7.07
N GLN A 110 -5.27 -14.14 5.98
CA GLN A 110 -4.42 -14.00 4.81
C GLN A 110 -3.31 -12.98 5.05
N ALA A 111 -3.67 -11.79 5.55
CA ALA A 111 -2.73 -10.74 5.89
C ALA A 111 -1.82 -11.17 7.06
N ASN A 112 -2.36 -11.89 8.04
CA ASN A 112 -1.58 -12.46 9.14
C ASN A 112 -0.47 -13.38 8.63
N ARG A 113 -0.81 -14.36 7.78
CA ARG A 113 0.18 -15.27 7.17
C ARG A 113 1.20 -14.55 6.32
N TRP A 114 0.76 -13.57 5.52
CA TRP A 114 1.66 -12.77 4.69
C TRP A 114 2.71 -12.00 5.53
N ILE A 115 2.29 -11.30 6.59
CA ILE A 115 3.22 -10.57 7.47
C ILE A 115 4.19 -11.52 8.18
N ARG A 116 3.72 -12.68 8.65
CA ARG A 116 4.58 -13.70 9.26
C ARG A 116 5.67 -14.19 8.31
N ASN A 117 5.32 -14.46 7.06
CA ASN A 117 6.27 -14.90 6.06
C ASN A 117 7.27 -13.79 5.70
N ARG A 118 6.77 -12.58 5.45
CA ARG A 118 7.58 -11.40 5.08
C ARG A 118 8.60 -11.05 6.15
N GLU A 119 8.20 -11.02 7.41
CA GLU A 119 9.04 -10.60 8.55
C GLU A 119 9.75 -11.78 9.24
N SER A 120 9.65 -13.00 8.71
CA SER A 120 10.25 -14.21 9.29
C SER A 120 11.76 -14.06 9.52
N LYS A 121 12.47 -13.49 8.54
CA LYS A 121 13.92 -13.24 8.63
C LYS A 121 14.30 -12.10 9.57
N ASN A 122 13.35 -11.20 9.86
CA ASN A 122 13.55 -10.03 10.71
C ASN A 122 13.21 -10.32 12.19
N GLY A 123 12.86 -11.56 12.53
CA GLY A 123 12.61 -11.98 13.90
C GLY A 123 11.28 -11.50 14.46
N LEU A 124 10.22 -11.46 13.62
CA LEU A 124 8.87 -11.06 14.00
C LEU A 124 8.44 -11.65 15.36
N LYS A 125 7.99 -10.78 16.26
CA LYS A 125 7.40 -11.18 17.54
C LYS A 125 5.88 -11.12 17.45
N VAL A 126 5.25 -12.27 17.64
CA VAL A 126 3.79 -12.35 17.75
C VAL A 126 3.43 -12.29 19.23
N ILE A 127 2.53 -11.37 19.60
CA ILE A 127 2.07 -11.17 20.97
C ILE A 127 0.55 -11.13 21.02
N LYS A 128 -0.03 -11.58 22.15
CA LYS A 128 -1.45 -11.42 22.44
C LYS A 128 -1.67 -10.47 23.60
N LEU A 129 -2.75 -9.70 23.57
CA LEU A 129 -3.10 -8.78 24.68
C LEU A 129 -3.40 -9.53 25.99
N THR A 130 -3.73 -10.81 25.90
CA THR A 130 -3.95 -11.71 27.05
C THR A 130 -2.67 -12.19 27.71
N ASP A 131 -1.51 -12.01 27.07
CA ASP A 131 -0.24 -12.52 27.59
C ASP A 131 0.24 -11.63 28.75
N GLY A 132 0.45 -12.19 29.94
CA GLY A 132 0.90 -11.42 31.12
C GLY A 132 2.25 -10.70 30.96
N HIS A 133 3.01 -11.01 29.91
CA HIS A 133 4.30 -10.39 29.59
C HIS A 133 4.30 -9.56 28.30
N PHE A 134 3.14 -9.28 27.68
CA PHE A 134 3.08 -8.61 26.38
C PHE A 134 3.79 -7.24 26.38
N LEU A 135 3.62 -6.43 27.43
CA LEU A 135 4.25 -5.10 27.56
C LEU A 135 5.78 -5.20 27.56
N ARG A 136 6.33 -6.21 28.23
CA ARG A 136 7.78 -6.43 28.29
C ARG A 136 8.33 -6.84 26.93
N THR A 137 7.63 -7.72 26.22
CA THR A 137 8.01 -8.13 24.86
C THR A 137 7.96 -6.93 23.91
N LEU A 138 6.91 -6.10 23.99
CA LEU A 138 6.76 -4.90 23.18
C LEU A 138 7.87 -3.88 23.45
N GLU A 139 8.19 -3.59 24.72
CA GLU A 139 9.27 -2.67 25.09
C GLU A 139 10.62 -3.13 24.52
N ASN A 140 10.93 -4.42 24.66
CA ASN A 140 12.17 -5.00 24.13
C ASN A 140 12.23 -4.91 22.61
N SER A 141 11.12 -5.18 21.91
CA SER A 141 11.05 -5.08 20.45
C SER A 141 11.24 -3.65 19.96
N ILE A 142 10.66 -2.65 20.65
CA ILE A 142 10.88 -1.23 20.33
C ILE A 142 12.37 -0.87 20.50
N ARG A 143 13.01 -1.32 21.58
CA ARG A 143 14.42 -1.03 21.87
C ARG A 143 15.39 -1.65 20.86
N ILE A 144 15.11 -2.87 20.42
CA ILE A 144 16.00 -3.65 19.54
C ILE A 144 15.67 -3.41 18.06
N GLY A 145 14.49 -2.85 17.74
CA GLY A 145 14.02 -2.66 16.38
C GLY A 145 13.45 -3.93 15.74
N MET A 146 12.84 -4.81 16.53
CA MET A 146 12.19 -6.02 16.01
C MET A 146 10.74 -5.74 15.59
N PRO A 147 10.26 -6.26 14.44
CA PRO A 147 8.86 -6.19 14.06
C PRO A 147 7.96 -6.90 15.08
N VAL A 148 6.78 -6.35 15.33
CA VAL A 148 5.77 -6.92 16.24
C VAL A 148 4.44 -7.05 15.52
N LEU A 149 3.82 -8.22 15.63
CA LEU A 149 2.44 -8.49 15.25
C LEU A 149 1.63 -8.73 16.51
N MET A 150 0.58 -7.94 16.71
CA MET A 150 -0.35 -8.10 17.83
C MET A 150 -1.65 -8.72 17.30
N GLU A 151 -2.08 -9.83 17.92
CA GLU A 151 -3.32 -10.56 17.57
C GLU A 151 -4.16 -10.90 18.80
#